data_AF-A0A9X0EZ73-F1
#
_entry.id   AF-A0A9X0EZ73-F1
#
_cell.length_a   1.000
_cell.length_b   1.000
_cell.length_c   1.000
_cell.angle_alpha   90.00
_cell.angle_beta   90.00
_cell.angle_gamma   90.00
#
_symmetry.space_group_name_H-M   'P 1'
#
loop_
_entity.id
_entity.type
_entity.pdbx_description
1 polymer ?
#
loop_
_entity_poly.entity_id
_entity_poly.type
_entity_poly.pdbx_seq_one_letter_code
_entity_poly.pdbx_strand_id
1 'polypeptide(L)' 'MKVIKDETKLKAAFKKSGYKYQELADELEISCSYCYKLINNHNYKKKISYNLASRMAHALKGNVVDLFEEQVDFF' A
#
# COMPACT_ATOMS: atom_id res chain seq x y z
N MET A 1 -24.34 6.56 -1.81
CA MET A 1 -22.94 6.13 -1.97
C MET A 1 -22.62 5.14 -0.86
N LYS A 2 -22.26 3.89 -1.17
CA LYS A 2 -21.81 2.92 -0.17
C LYS A 2 -20.47 3.39 0.37
N VAL A 3 -20.43 3.91 1.59
CA VAL A 3 -19.19 4.19 2.30
C VAL A 3 -18.55 2.84 2.61
N ILE A 4 -17.52 2.46 1.85
CA ILE A 4 -16.72 1.27 2.11
C ILE A 4 -15.91 1.59 3.37
N LYS A 5 -16.35 1.04 4.50
CA LYS A 5 -15.83 1.35 5.83
C LYS A 5 -14.41 0.80 6.11
N ASP A 6 -13.81 0.07 5.16
CA ASP A 6 -12.57 -0.69 5.32
C ASP A 6 -11.47 -0.28 4.31
N GLU A 7 -11.47 0.97 3.86
CA GLU A 7 -10.47 1.46 2.92
C GLU A 7 -9.35 2.21 3.64
N THR A 8 -8.22 1.54 3.84
CA THR A 8 -7.00 2.16 4.42
C THR A 8 -6.49 3.31 3.54
N LYS A 9 -5.80 4.28 4.14
CA LYS A 9 -5.15 5.39 3.40
C LYS A 9 -4.27 4.90 2.23
N LEU A 10 -3.52 3.81 2.42
CA LEU A 10 -2.74 3.16 1.36
C LEU A 10 -3.58 2.73 0.15
N LYS A 11 -4.72 2.07 0.40
CA LYS A 11 -5.62 1.58 -0.65
C LYS A 11 -6.29 2.73 -1.40
N ALA A 12 -6.66 3.80 -0.70
CA ALA A 12 -7.18 5.01 -1.32
C ALA A 12 -6.12 5.69 -2.22
N ALA A 13 -4.88 5.80 -1.74
CA ALA A 13 -3.77 6.35 -2.52
C ALA A 13 -3.48 5.52 -3.78
N PHE A 14 -3.49 4.19 -3.66
CA PHE A 14 -3.38 3.30 -4.80
C PHE A 14 -4.48 3.51 -5.83
N LYS A 15 -5.76 3.56 -5.42
CA LYS A 15 -6.86 3.85 -6.37
C LYS A 15 -6.71 5.21 -7.06
N LYS A 16 -6.25 6.23 -6.32
CA LYS A 16 -6.05 7.58 -6.85
C LYS A 16 -4.88 7.67 -7.84
N SER A 17 -3.86 6.82 -7.66
CA SER A 17 -2.66 6.82 -8.49
C SER A 17 -2.91 6.38 -9.95
N GLY A 18 -3.96 5.59 -10.19
CA GLY A 18 -4.22 4.99 -11.50
C GLY A 18 -3.38 3.74 -11.81
N TYR A 19 -2.47 3.34 -10.92
CA TYR A 19 -1.69 2.10 -11.09
C TYR A 19 -2.57 0.87 -11.10
N LYS A 20 -2.22 -0.09 -11.96
CA LYS A 20 -2.55 -1.51 -11.78
C LYS A 20 -1.61 -2.14 -10.77
N TYR A 21 -2.04 -3.23 -10.14
CA TYR A 21 -1.22 -3.96 -9.17
C TYR A 21 0.12 -4.40 -9.74
N GLN A 22 0.13 -4.84 -11.01
CA GLN A 22 1.34 -5.30 -11.68
C GLN A 22 2.30 -4.15 -11.97
N GLU A 23 1.81 -3.00 -12.41
CA GLU A 23 2.63 -1.82 -12.68
C GLU A 23 3.34 -1.32 -11.41
N LEU A 24 2.60 -1.24 -10.29
CA LEU A 24 3.20 -0.88 -9.01
C LEU A 24 4.15 -1.97 -8.49
N ALA A 25 3.86 -3.25 -8.73
CA ALA A 25 4.72 -4.35 -8.33
C ALA A 25 6.06 -4.33 -9.08
N ASP A 26 6.00 -4.06 -10.39
CA ASP A 26 7.18 -3.95 -11.26
C ASP A 26 8.05 -2.76 -10.82
N GLU A 27 7.46 -1.60 -10.52
CA GLU A 27 8.18 -0.42 -10.01
C GLU A 27 8.85 -0.67 -8.64
N LEU A 28 8.22 -1.49 -7.81
CA LEU A 28 8.74 -1.86 -6.49
C LEU A 28 9.64 -3.11 -6.52
N GLU A 29 9.82 -3.74 -7.68
CA GLU A 29 10.57 -4.98 -7.86
C GLU A 29 10.10 -6.10 -6.91
N ILE A 30 8.78 -6.22 -6.73
CA ILE A 30 8.14 -7.26 -5.90
C ILE A 30 7.14 -8.07 -6.71
N SER A 31 6.72 -9.22 -6.18
CA SER A 31 5.66 -9.98 -6.83
C SER A 31 4.31 -9.24 -6.80
N CYS A 32 3.54 -9.34 -7.88
CA CYS A 32 2.18 -8.79 -7.97
C CYS A 32 1.26 -9.30 -6.84
N SER A 33 1.39 -10.58 -6.45
CA SER A 33 0.65 -11.15 -5.31
C SER A 33 1.02 -10.48 -3.99
N TYR A 34 2.30 -10.16 -3.78
CA TYR A 34 2.74 -9.46 -2.57
C TYR A 34 2.25 -8.01 -2.57
N CYS A 35 2.37 -7.30 -3.69
CA CYS A 35 1.81 -5.96 -3.88
C CYS A 35 0.31 -5.91 -3.54
N TYR A 36 -0.48 -6.85 -4.09
CA TYR A 36 -1.90 -6.97 -3.79
C TYR A 36 -2.19 -7.13 -2.29
N LYS A 37 -1.42 -7.97 -1.60
CA LYS A 37 -1.58 -8.20 -0.15
C LYS A 37 -1.21 -6.96 0.67
N LEU A 38 -0.16 -6.23 0.27
CA LEU A 38 0.23 -4.97 0.91
C LEU A 38 -0.85 -3.90 0.77
N ILE A 39 -1.40 -3.71 -0.43
CA ILE A 39 -2.51 -2.75 -0.64
C ILE A 39 -3.75 -3.13 0.17
N ASN A 40 -4.02 -4.42 0.34
CA ASN A 40 -5.17 -4.93 1.06
C ASN A 40 -4.82 -5.37 2.49
N ASN A 41 -3.87 -4.70 3.15
CA ASN A 41 -3.28 -5.17 4.40
C ASN A 41 -4.29 -5.38 5.54
N HIS A 42 -5.39 -4.64 5.55
CA HIS A 42 -6.51 -4.85 6.48
C HIS A 42 -7.03 -6.30 6.51
N ASN A 43 -6.85 -7.07 5.42
CA ASN A 43 -7.22 -8.48 5.33
C ASN A 43 -6.07 -9.46 5.63
N TYR A 44 -4.81 -9.02 5.58
CA TYR A 44 -3.64 -9.93 5.56
C TYR A 44 -2.61 -9.70 6.66
N LYS A 45 -2.68 -8.58 7.40
CA LYS A 45 -1.76 -8.21 8.52
C LYS A 45 -0.28 -8.48 8.21
N LYS A 46 0.17 -8.12 7.00
CA LYS A 46 1.54 -8.27 6.56
C LYS A 46 2.41 -7.17 7.14
N LYS A 47 3.58 -7.59 7.62
CA LYS A 47 4.70 -6.70 7.92
C LYS A 47 5.36 -6.27 6.61
N ILE A 48 5.75 -5.01 6.56
CA ILE A 48 6.47 -4.37 5.45
C ILE A 48 7.73 -3.73 6.03
N SER A 49 8.85 -3.83 5.33
CA SER A 49 10.06 -3.12 5.74
C SER A 49 9.88 -1.61 5.49
N TYR A 50 10.48 -0.77 6.34
CA TYR A 50 10.42 0.68 6.15
C TYR A 50 10.93 1.10 4.76
N ASN A 51 11.98 0.45 4.25
CA ASN A 51 12.49 0.72 2.90
C ASN A 51 11.43 0.47 1.81
N LEU A 52 10.70 -0.66 1.88
CA LEU A 52 9.65 -0.95 0.91
C LEU A 52 8.46 0.00 1.08
N ALA A 53 8.08 0.33 2.32
CA ALA A 53 7.05 1.32 2.60
C ALA A 53 7.42 2.71 2.05
N SER A 54 8.68 3.11 2.17
CA SER A 54 9.23 4.36 1.64
C SER A 54 9.14 4.44 0.12
N ARG A 55 9.62 3.40 -0.58
CA ARG A 55 9.51 3.30 -2.04
C ARG A 55 8.06 3.33 -2.51
N MET A 56 7.18 2.61 -1.82
CA MET A 56 5.76 2.56 -2.14
C MET A 56 5.06 3.89 -1.92
N ALA A 57 5.37 4.61 -0.84
CA ALA A 57 4.83 5.94 -0.60
C ALA A 57 5.30 6.95 -1.65
N HIS A 58 6.57 6.86 -2.06
CA HIS A 58 7.11 7.67 -3.15
C HIS A 58 6.36 7.41 -4.47
N ALA A 59 6.18 6.14 -4.87
CA ALA A 59 5.44 5.78 -6.08
C ALA A 59 3.98 6.28 -6.04
N LEU A 60 3.35 6.22 -4.87
CA LEU A 60 1.98 6.68 -4.66
C LEU A 60 1.85 8.19 -4.37
N LYS A 61 2.94 8.95 -4.45
CA LYS A 61 3.00 10.39 -4.16
C LYS A 61 2.41 10.75 -2.79
N GLY A 62 2.69 9.92 -1.78
CA GLY A 62 2.24 10.08 -0.40
C GLY A 62 3.38 10.01 0.61
N ASN A 63 3.06 10.28 1.88
CA ASN A 63 4.00 10.14 2.99
C ASN A 63 3.92 8.73 3.60
N VAL A 64 5.05 8.16 4.01
CA VAL A 64 5.12 6.82 4.61
C VAL A 64 4.28 6.72 5.86
N VAL A 65 4.37 7.71 6.75
CA VAL A 65 3.58 7.76 7.98
C VAL A 65 2.11 7.80 7.60
N ASP A 66 1.69 8.72 6.72
CA ASP A 66 0.29 8.82 6.34
C ASP A 66 -0.27 7.54 5.72
N LEU A 67 0.46 6.89 4.82
CA LEU A 67 -0.06 5.72 4.11
C LEU A 67 -0.05 4.46 4.98
N PHE A 68 0.88 4.35 5.93
CA PHE A 68 1.09 3.13 6.70
C PHE A 68 0.79 3.28 8.20
N GLU A 69 0.45 4.46 8.73
CA GLU A 69 0.11 4.69 10.16
C GLU A 69 -0.97 3.72 10.67
N GLU A 70 -1.95 3.39 9.82
CA GLU A 70 -3.02 2.43 10.13
C GLU A 70 -2.56 0.96 10.13
N GLN A 71 -1.35 0.69 9.63
CA GLN A 71 -0.85 -0.63 9.28
C GLN A 71 0.36 -1.07 10.12
N VAL A 72 0.85 -0.26 11.07
CA VAL A 72 2.21 -0.48 11.54
C VAL A 72 2.38 -0.68 13.06
N ASP A 73 2.84 -1.89 13.40
CA ASP A 73 3.94 -2.12 14.36
C ASP A 73 5.24 -2.23 13.54
N PHE A 74 6.11 -1.19 13.57
CA PHE A 74 7.37 -1.20 12.82
C PHE A 74 8.32 -2.11 13.60
N PHE A 75 8.81 -3.18 12.98
CA PHE A 75 9.91 -4.00 13.51
C PHE A 75 11.23 -3.55 12.89
#